data_AF-A0A4Y2EP68-F1
#
_entry.id   AF-A0A4Y2EP68-F1
#
_cell.length_a   1.000
_cell.length_b   1.000
_cell.length_c   1.000
_cell.angle_alpha   90.00
_cell.angle_beta   90.00
_cell.angle_gamma   90.00
#
_symmetry.space_group_name_H-M   'P 1'
#
loop_
_entity.id
_entity.type
_entity.pdbx_description
1 polymer ?
#
loop_
_entity_poly.entity_id
_entity_poly.type
_entity_poly.pdbx_seq_one_letter_code
_entity_poly.pdbx_strand_id
1 'polypeptide(L)'
;MWSLSQPKYTQWRSKIGKGFIKVFNADPKCKVNLVPADIVANAHVLAAWSLGTKRCASPLVVNCTATEKLHIKVSEYCETITQLVNEFPLPQSFVKHTNMIVVPYKYLYCIIAAYYHYLPAIVLDGMSRILGTKSR
;
A
#
# COMPACT_ATOMS: atom_id res chain seq x y z
N MET A 1 17.53 8.91 30.21
CA MET A 1 17.53 9.50 28.85
C MET A 1 17.99 8.41 27.88
N TRP A 2 17.06 7.55 27.44
CA TRP A 2 17.39 6.41 26.59
C TRP A 2 17.23 6.80 25.12
N SER A 3 18.37 7.04 24.45
CA SER A 3 18.44 7.15 23.00
C SER A 3 18.27 5.75 22.41
N LEU A 4 17.06 5.42 21.97
CA LEU A 4 16.81 4.22 21.18
C LEU A 4 17.42 4.42 19.79
N SER A 5 18.66 3.95 19.63
CA SER A 5 19.25 3.67 18.33
C SER A 5 18.34 2.68 17.59
N GLN A 6 17.60 3.17 16.60
CA GLN A 6 16.69 2.36 15.81
C GLN A 6 17.48 1.31 15.01
N PRO A 7 17.11 0.02 15.07
CA PRO A 7 17.86 -1.04 14.41
C PRO A 7 17.78 -0.90 12.89
N LYS A 8 18.92 -1.07 12.22
CA LYS A 8 19.14 -0.92 10.76
C LYS A 8 18.34 -1.89 9.85
N TYR A 9 17.40 -2.67 10.40
CA TYR A 9 16.64 -3.70 9.69
C TYR A 9 15.25 -3.26 9.21
N THR A 10 14.81 -2.03 9.53
CA THR A 10 13.51 -1.47 9.12
C THR A 10 13.50 -0.83 7.73
N GLN A 11 14.63 -0.80 7.01
CA GLN A 11 14.79 -0.05 5.75
C GLN A 11 13.95 -0.57 4.57
N TRP A 12 13.42 -1.79 4.65
CA TRP A 12 12.79 -2.49 3.52
C TRP A 12 11.28 -2.30 3.34
N ARG A 13 10.58 -1.53 4.16
CA ARG A 13 9.11 -1.64 4.22
C ARG A 13 8.36 -0.44 3.64
N SER A 14 7.62 -0.72 2.56
CA SER A 14 6.60 0.09 1.87
C SER A 14 7.06 1.35 1.12
N LYS A 15 7.10 1.25 -0.22
CA LYS A 15 7.23 2.42 -1.12
C LYS A 15 6.04 3.39 -1.00
N ILE A 16 4.87 2.87 -0.59
CA ILE A 16 3.65 3.65 -0.38
C ILE A 16 3.83 4.58 0.82
N GLY A 17 4.28 4.06 1.97
CA GLY A 17 4.48 4.87 3.18
C GLY A 17 5.62 5.89 3.09
N LYS A 18 6.53 5.72 2.12
CA LYS A 18 7.58 6.72 1.79
C LYS A 18 7.10 7.81 0.82
N GLY A 19 5.91 7.68 0.22
CA GLY A 19 5.33 8.72 -0.64
C GLY A 19 5.76 8.66 -2.11
N PHE A 20 6.34 7.54 -2.55
CA PHE A 20 6.72 7.36 -3.96
C PHE A 20 5.52 7.09 -4.86
N ILE A 21 4.50 6.42 -4.34
CA ILE A 21 3.27 6.11 -5.09
C ILE A 21 2.27 7.22 -4.82
N LYS A 22 2.00 8.04 -5.84
CA LYS A 22 1.10 9.21 -5.74
C LYS A 22 -0.26 8.98 -6.41
N VAL A 23 -0.30 8.06 -7.39
CA VAL A 23 -1.48 7.83 -8.23
C VAL A 23 -1.85 6.35 -8.17
N PHE A 24 -3.12 6.07 -7.90
CA PHE A 24 -3.68 4.73 -7.82
C PHE A 24 -4.80 4.56 -8.88
N ASN A 25 -4.77 3.44 -9.61
CA ASN A 25 -5.81 3.12 -10.60
C ASN A 25 -6.90 2.28 -9.94
N ALA A 26 -8.03 2.90 -9.59
CA ALA A 26 -9.17 2.19 -9.07
C ALA A 26 -10.46 3.00 -9.24
N ASP A 27 -11.58 2.29 -9.29
CA ASP A 27 -12.89 2.94 -9.19
C ASP A 27 -13.13 3.34 -7.72
N PRO A 28 -13.30 4.64 -7.41
CA PRO A 28 -13.54 5.11 -6.05
C PRO A 28 -14.83 4.53 -5.43
N LYS A 29 -15.79 4.10 -6.26
CA LYS A 29 -17.05 3.49 -5.81
C LYS A 29 -16.95 1.98 -5.57
N CYS A 30 -15.85 1.36 -5.98
CA CYS A 30 -15.63 -0.06 -5.78
C CYS A 30 -15.54 -0.37 -4.27
N LYS A 31 -16.14 -1.49 -3.87
CA LYS A 31 -16.10 -1.99 -2.48
C LYS A 31 -14.92 -2.95 -2.35
N VAL A 32 -14.05 -2.70 -1.38
CA VAL A 32 -12.93 -3.59 -1.07
C VAL A 32 -13.28 -4.49 0.10
N ASN A 33 -13.02 -5.79 -0.08
CA ASN A 33 -13.10 -6.77 1.00
C ASN A 33 -11.69 -6.96 1.58
N LEU A 34 -11.41 -6.29 2.70
CA LEU A 34 -10.11 -6.32 3.35
C LEU A 34 -10.17 -7.23 4.57
N VAL A 35 -9.37 -8.30 4.54
CA VAL A 35 -9.20 -9.22 5.67
C VAL A 35 -7.78 -9.06 6.21
N PRO A 36 -7.59 -8.77 7.50
CA PRO A 36 -6.27 -8.75 8.13
C PRO A 36 -5.51 -10.07 7.92
N ALA A 37 -4.20 -9.98 7.67
CA ALA A 37 -3.37 -11.16 7.40
C ALA A 37 -3.41 -12.19 8.54
N ASP A 38 -3.50 -11.74 9.79
CA ASP A 38 -3.55 -12.62 10.96
C ASP A 38 -4.83 -13.48 10.99
N ILE A 39 -5.96 -12.92 10.54
CA ILE A 39 -7.21 -13.67 10.42
C ILE A 39 -7.08 -14.73 9.31
N VAL A 40 -6.46 -14.37 8.18
CA VAL A 40 -6.21 -15.32 7.08
C VAL A 40 -5.27 -16.44 7.53
N ALA A 41 -4.22 -16.13 8.28
CA ALA A 41 -3.30 -17.12 8.83
C ALA A 41 -4.00 -18.08 9.79
N ASN A 42 -4.81 -17.55 10.72
CA ASN A 42 -5.60 -18.37 11.64
C ASN A 42 -6.61 -19.25 10.91
N ALA A 43 -7.30 -18.71 9.90
CA ALA A 43 -8.23 -19.47 9.07
C ALA A 43 -7.51 -20.61 8.33
N HIS A 44 -6.29 -20.38 7.86
CA HIS A 44 -5.48 -21.39 7.20
C HIS A 44 -5.09 -22.54 8.14
N VAL A 45 -4.65 -22.24 9.36
CA VAL A 45 -4.34 -23.25 10.39
C VAL A 45 -5.57 -24.06 10.75
N LEU A 46 -6.72 -23.41 10.91
CA LEU A 46 -8.00 -24.09 11.18
C LEU A 46 -8.43 -25.00 10.03
N ALA A 47 -8.27 -24.56 8.78
CA ALA A 47 -8.57 -25.37 7.60
C ALA A 47 -7.67 -26.62 7.55
N ALA A 48 -6.37 -26.46 7.79
CA ALA A 48 -5.41 -27.56 7.83
C ALA A 48 -5.76 -28.56 8.94
N TRP A 49 -6.07 -28.08 10.14
CA TRP A 49 -6.52 -28.92 11.25
C TRP A 49 -7.81 -29.68 10.93
N SER A 50 -8.80 -29.02 10.35
CA SER A 50 -10.08 -29.65 10.00
C SER A 50 -9.91 -30.74 8.93
N LEU A 51 -8.99 -30.56 7.98
CA LEU A 51 -8.65 -31.56 6.98
C LEU A 51 -7.92 -32.77 7.58
N GLY A 52 -7.03 -32.54 8.56
CA GLY A 52 -6.31 -33.60 9.25
C GLY A 52 -7.19 -34.43 10.20
N THR A 53 -8.24 -33.84 10.74
CA THR A 53 -9.13 -34.49 11.73
C THR A 53 -10.39 -35.09 11.13
N LYS A 54 -10.87 -34.60 9.98
CA LYS A 54 -12.05 -35.13 9.29
C LYS A 54 -11.63 -35.76 7.96
N ARG A 55 -12.00 -37.03 7.72
CA ARG A 55 -11.95 -37.62 6.37
C ARG A 55 -13.04 -36.97 5.52
N CYS A 56 -12.70 -35.88 4.86
CA CYS A 56 -13.57 -35.27 3.85
C CYS A 56 -13.42 -36.05 2.52
N ALA A 57 -14.52 -36.59 2.00
CA ALA A 57 -14.55 -37.25 0.69
C ALA A 57 -14.45 -36.26 -0.48
N SER A 58 -14.63 -34.95 -0.21
CA SER A 58 -14.57 -33.85 -1.16
C SER A 58 -13.54 -32.80 -0.72
N PRO A 59 -12.94 -32.04 -1.64
CA PRO A 59 -12.04 -30.94 -1.29
C PRO A 59 -12.77 -29.88 -0.45
N LEU A 60 -12.19 -29.53 0.71
CA LEU A 60 -12.71 -28.47 1.58
C LEU A 60 -12.33 -27.11 1.01
N VAL A 61 -13.33 -26.31 0.63
CA VAL A 61 -13.14 -24.92 0.19
C VAL A 61 -13.66 -23.99 1.28
N VAL A 62 -12.75 -23.21 1.87
CA VAL A 62 -13.08 -22.22 2.92
C VAL A 62 -12.81 -20.82 2.39
N ASN A 63 -13.84 -19.98 2.37
CA ASN A 63 -13.71 -18.58 2.00
C ASN A 63 -13.44 -17.73 3.24
N CYS A 64 -12.30 -17.03 3.26
CA CYS A 64 -11.98 -16.03 4.27
C CYS A 64 -12.33 -14.64 3.72
N THR A 65 -13.55 -14.19 3.96
CA THR A 65 -14.06 -12.89 3.52
C THR A 65 -14.52 -12.08 4.72
N ALA A 66 -14.31 -10.77 4.73
CA ALA A 66 -14.94 -9.91 5.72
C ALA A 66 -16.46 -9.94 5.53
N THR A 67 -17.20 -9.92 6.63
CA THR A 67 -18.66 -9.93 6.64
C THR A 67 -19.24 -8.80 5.78
N GLU A 68 -20.44 -8.99 5.21
CA GLU A 68 -21.15 -8.03 4.33
C GLU A 68 -21.28 -6.59 4.87
N LYS A 69 -21.13 -6.42 6.19
CA LYS A 69 -21.17 -5.13 6.88
C LYS A 69 -19.88 -4.31 6.74
N LEU A 70 -18.75 -4.93 6.39
CA LEU A 70 -17.45 -4.27 6.24
C LEU A 70 -17.13 -4.04 4.75
N HIS A 71 -18.00 -3.31 4.07
CA HIS A 71 -17.77 -2.90 2.68
C HIS A 71 -17.27 -1.47 2.64
N ILE A 72 -15.97 -1.30 2.75
CA ILE A 72 -15.31 0.01 2.67
C ILE A 72 -15.16 0.37 1.19
N LYS A 73 -15.50 1.61 0.82
CA LYS A 73 -15.25 2.11 -0.54
C LYS A 73 -13.75 2.37 -0.72
N VAL A 74 -13.23 2.17 -1.93
CA VAL A 74 -11.83 2.51 -2.23
C VAL A 74 -11.49 3.95 -1.85
N SER A 75 -12.40 4.91 -2.09
CA SER A 75 -12.18 6.31 -1.71
C SER A 75 -11.96 6.48 -0.20
N GLU A 76 -12.84 5.91 0.61
CA GLU A 76 -12.79 5.97 2.07
C GLU A 76 -11.54 5.26 2.61
N TYR A 77 -11.20 4.11 2.04
CA TYR A 77 -9.97 3.39 2.36
C TYR A 77 -8.72 4.23 2.07
N CYS A 78 -8.64 4.87 0.90
CA CYS A 78 -7.52 5.73 0.55
C CYS A 78 -7.42 6.97 1.45
N GLU A 79 -8.56 7.54 1.86
CA GLU A 79 -8.62 8.65 2.83
C GLU A 79 -8.09 8.22 4.21
N THR A 80 -8.56 7.09 4.73
CA THR A 80 -8.09 6.54 6.02
C THR A 80 -6.60 6.24 5.99
N ILE A 81 -6.08 5.65 4.90
CA ILE A 81 -4.64 5.42 4.76
C ILE A 81 -3.88 6.74 4.69
N THR A 82 -4.38 7.74 3.96
CA THR A 82 -3.70 9.04 3.86
C THR A 82 -3.63 9.72 5.22
N GLN A 83 -4.71 9.66 6.01
CA GLN A 83 -4.74 10.16 7.39
C GLN A 83 -3.72 9.42 8.27
N LEU A 84 -3.70 8.08 8.22
CA LEU A 84 -2.80 7.27 9.03
C LEU A 84 -1.33 7.53 8.70
N VAL A 85 -0.99 7.69 7.42
CA VAL A 85 0.40 7.99 7.01
C VAL A 85 0.80 9.41 7.40
N ASN A 86 -0.14 10.36 7.42
CA ASN A 86 0.12 11.72 7.91
C ASN A 86 0.28 11.78 9.43
N GLU A 87 -0.47 10.96 10.18
CA GLU A 87 -0.37 10.83 11.63
C GLU A 87 0.92 10.10 12.06
N PHE A 88 1.29 9.06 11.32
CA PHE A 88 2.48 8.24 11.58
C PHE A 88 3.44 8.25 10.37
N PRO A 89 4.14 9.38 10.12
CA PRO A 89 5.05 9.48 8.98
C PRO A 89 6.27 8.59 9.19
N LEU A 90 6.61 7.79 8.17
CA LEU A 90 7.85 7.02 8.17
C LEU A 90 9.08 7.95 8.15
N PRO A 91 10.19 7.60 8.81
CA PRO A 91 11.43 8.35 8.70
C PRO A 91 11.88 8.42 7.23
N GLN A 92 12.31 9.61 6.78
CA GLN A 92 12.68 9.90 5.39
C GLN A 92 11.53 9.74 4.37
N SER A 93 10.29 10.01 4.81
CA SER A 93 9.11 9.97 3.94
C SER A 93 8.88 11.29 3.21
N PHE A 94 8.58 11.20 1.90
CA PHE A 94 8.14 12.31 1.05
C PHE A 94 6.62 12.56 1.15
N VAL A 95 5.91 11.86 2.04
CA VAL A 95 4.44 11.88 2.10
C VAL A 95 3.87 13.23 2.54
N LYS A 96 4.62 14.01 3.35
CA LYS A 96 4.14 15.27 3.98
C LYS A 96 3.56 16.31 3.00
N HIS A 97 3.84 16.18 1.70
CA HIS A 97 3.40 17.12 0.67
C HIS A 97 2.52 16.50 -0.43
N THR A 98 2.03 15.27 -0.26
CA THR A 98 1.30 14.57 -1.33
C THR A 98 0.10 13.79 -0.84
N ASN A 99 -1.06 14.19 -1.34
CA ASN A 99 -2.28 13.41 -1.28
C ASN A 99 -2.23 12.29 -2.33
N MET A 100 -2.77 11.12 -1.97
CA MET A 100 -2.96 10.02 -2.90
C MET A 100 -4.12 10.33 -3.85
N ILE A 101 -3.89 10.24 -5.16
CA ILE A 101 -4.91 10.49 -6.19
C ILE A 101 -5.43 9.16 -6.72
N VAL A 102 -6.74 8.95 -6.65
CA VAL A 102 -7.41 7.76 -7.21
C VAL A 102 -8.02 8.13 -8.56
N VAL A 103 -7.66 7.40 -9.61
CA VAL A 103 -8.11 7.63 -10.99
C VAL A 103 -8.79 6.37 -11.52
N PRO A 104 -10.05 6.42 -11.99
CA PRO A 104 -10.77 5.23 -12.46
C PRO A 104 -10.44 4.87 -13.92
N TYR A 105 -9.99 5.82 -14.73
CA TYR A 105 -9.72 5.61 -16.15
C TYR A 105 -8.26 5.26 -16.41
N LYS A 106 -8.01 4.11 -17.05
CA LYS A 106 -6.65 3.59 -17.30
C LYS A 106 -5.76 4.56 -18.09
N TYR A 107 -6.28 5.19 -19.15
CA TYR A 107 -5.50 6.11 -19.98
C TYR A 107 -5.11 7.38 -19.21
N LEU A 108 -6.06 7.96 -18.49
CA LEU A 108 -5.83 9.12 -17.64
C LEU A 108 -4.84 8.77 -16.52
N TYR A 109 -4.97 7.59 -15.91
CA TYR A 109 -4.02 7.07 -14.95
C TYR A 109 -2.61 7.00 -15.53
N CYS A 110 -2.42 6.46 -16.74
CA CYS A 110 -1.10 6.38 -17.35
C CYS A 110 -0.45 7.75 -17.55
N ILE A 111 -1.21 8.75 -18.02
CA ILE A 111 -0.70 10.12 -18.24
C ILE A 111 -0.31 10.76 -16.90
N ILE A 112 -1.21 10.71 -15.91
CA ILE A 112 -0.98 11.32 -14.60
C ILE A 112 0.14 10.59 -13.85
N ALA A 113 0.17 9.25 -13.87
CA ALA A 113 1.23 8.47 -13.26
C ALA A 113 2.59 8.76 -13.91
N ALA A 114 2.63 8.90 -15.24
CA ALA A 114 3.85 9.27 -15.93
C ALA A 114 4.33 10.67 -15.52
N TYR A 115 3.42 11.65 -15.47
CA TYR A 115 3.73 13.00 -15.01
C TYR A 115 4.25 13.01 -13.56
N TYR A 116 3.54 12.40 -12.61
CA TYR A 116 3.91 12.45 -11.20
C TYR A 116 5.14 11.61 -10.82
N HIS A 117 5.49 10.58 -11.60
CA HIS A 117 6.66 9.73 -11.32
C HIS A 117 7.89 10.10 -12.16
N TYR A 118 7.75 10.45 -13.44
CA TYR A 118 8.90 10.78 -14.30
C TYR A 118 9.30 12.24 -14.25
N LEU A 119 8.36 13.19 -14.11
CA LEU A 119 8.70 14.61 -14.08
C LEU A 119 9.63 14.99 -12.93
N PRO A 120 9.44 14.51 -11.68
CA PRO A 120 10.39 14.75 -10.61
C PRO A 120 11.78 14.18 -10.90
N ALA A 121 11.85 13.00 -11.53
CA ALA A 121 13.13 12.39 -11.91
C ALA A 121 13.87 13.25 -12.95
N ILE A 122 13.17 13.72 -13.98
CA ILE A 122 13.75 14.58 -15.02
C ILE A 122 14.24 15.91 -14.42
N VAL A 123 13.47 16.52 -13.51
CA VAL A 123 13.86 17.76 -12.84
C VAL A 123 15.09 17.56 -11.96
N LEU A 124 15.13 16.48 -11.16
CA LEU A 124 16.28 16.16 -10.32
C LEU A 124 17.53 15.87 -11.17
N ASP A 125 17.40 15.08 -12.23
CA ASP A 125 18.50 14.79 -13.17
C ASP A 125 19.00 16.05 -13.87
N GLY A 126 18.10 16.95 -14.26
CA GLY A 126 18.43 18.25 -14.85
C GLY A 126 19.21 19.14 -13.88
N MET A 127 18.74 19.27 -12.63
CA MET A 127 19.43 20.05 -11.60
C MET A 127 20.80 19.47 -11.26
N SER A 128 20.93 18.16 -11.13
CA SER A 128 22.21 17.50 -10.86
C SER A 128 23.24 17.74 -11.96
N ARG A 129 22.80 17.72 -13.24
CA ARG A 129 23.64 18.07 -14.40
C ARG A 129 24.09 19.53 -14.37
N ILE A 130 23.21 20.47 -14.02
CA ILE A 130 23.53 21.91 -13.94
C ILE A 130 24.49 22.19 -12.77
N LEU A 131 24.31 21.54 -11.62
CA LEU A 131 25.17 21.70 -10.44
C LEU A 131 26.52 20.95 -10.56
N GLY A 132 26.78 20.24 -11.66
CA GLY A 132 28.02 19.48 -11.84
C GLY A 132 28.18 18.30 -10.87
N THR A 133 27.12 17.95 -10.15
CA THR A 133 27.13 16.79 -9.24
C THR A 133 26.86 15.54 -10.07
N LYS A 134 27.84 14.64 -10.13
CA LYS A 134 27.71 13.37 -10.86
C LYS A 134 26.58 12.56 -10.24
N SER A 135 25.52 12.32 -11.02
CA SER A 135 24.42 11.42 -10.65
C SER A 135 25.02 10.04 -10.32
N ARG A 136 24.67 9.51 -9.14
CA ARG A 136 25.16 8.22 -8.63
C ARG A 136 24.10 7.15 -8.84
#